data_AF-E0N6C4-F1
#
_entry.id   AF-E0N6C4-F1
#
_cell.length_a   1.000
_cell.length_b   1.000
_cell.length_c   1.000
_cell.angle_alpha   90.00
_cell.angle_beta   90.00
_cell.angle_gamma   90.00
#
_symmetry.space_group_name_H-M   'P 1'
#
loop_
_entity.id
_entity.type
_entity.pdbx_description
1 polymer ?
#
loop_
_entity_poly.entity_id
_entity_poly.type
_entity_poly.pdbx_seq_one_letter_code
_entity_poly.pdbx_strand_id
1 'polypeptide(L)'
;MSKNNIFKKYPPIIHGEARGENDEFVVHTRYPRFLARKSFDDNFTGEMPAKPVDGELGQIGEPLRLAYDSRLGLWLSDFIMLDNNKPENMEDWLGQLKAACDRIAADDLMLNEDAAALEGWDD
;
A
#
# COMPACT_ATOMS: atom_id res chain seq x y z
N MET A 1 16.42 -5.60 -17.25
CA MET A 1 16.13 -7.06 -17.09
C MET A 1 16.72 -7.64 -15.79
N SER A 2 18.00 -7.43 -15.47
CA SER A 2 18.64 -8.00 -14.26
C SER A 2 17.90 -7.72 -12.93
N LYS A 3 17.53 -6.46 -12.65
CA LYS A 3 16.82 -6.06 -11.42
C LYS A 3 15.44 -6.75 -11.29
N ASN A 4 14.69 -6.89 -12.38
CA ASN A 4 13.31 -7.43 -12.35
C ASN A 4 13.28 -8.90 -11.94
N ASN A 5 14.29 -9.68 -12.36
CA ASN A 5 14.39 -11.09 -12.00
C ASN A 5 14.60 -11.28 -10.49
N ILE A 6 15.27 -10.33 -9.84
CA ILE A 6 15.44 -10.35 -8.39
C ILE A 6 14.15 -9.96 -7.68
N PHE A 7 13.46 -8.90 -8.10
CA PHE A 7 12.17 -8.50 -7.53
C PHE A 7 11.11 -9.61 -7.59
N LYS A 8 11.10 -10.42 -8.67
CA LYS A 8 10.19 -11.57 -8.81
C LYS A 8 10.35 -12.64 -7.72
N LYS A 9 11.50 -12.70 -7.04
CA LYS A 9 11.73 -13.65 -5.94
C LYS A 9 11.11 -13.21 -4.62
N TYR A 10 10.79 -11.92 -4.47
CA TYR A 10 10.13 -11.38 -3.29
C TYR A 10 8.61 -11.61 -3.36
N PRO A 11 7.92 -11.65 -2.20
CA PRO A 11 6.47 -11.63 -2.16
C PRO A 11 5.95 -10.32 -2.79
N PRO A 12 4.75 -10.32 -3.40
CA PRO A 12 4.20 -9.15 -4.09
C PRO A 12 4.10 -7.90 -3.22
N ILE A 13 3.71 -8.07 -1.95
CA ILE A 13 3.52 -7.00 -0.96
C ILE A 13 4.42 -7.33 0.24
N ILE A 14 5.06 -6.30 0.80
CA ILE A 14 5.87 -6.38 2.01
C ILE A 14 5.45 -5.23 2.91
N HIS A 15 4.89 -5.54 4.07
CA HIS A 15 4.57 -4.60 5.15
C HIS A 15 5.82 -4.41 6.01
N GLY A 16 6.13 -3.18 6.39
CA GLY A 16 7.33 -2.85 7.14
C GLY A 16 7.08 -1.77 8.19
N GLU A 17 7.80 -1.87 9.29
CA GLU A 17 7.78 -0.94 10.41
C GLU A 17 9.17 -0.33 10.65
N ALA A 18 9.24 0.78 11.38
CA ALA A 18 10.51 1.40 11.75
C ALA A 18 10.51 1.83 13.23
N ARG A 19 11.64 1.60 13.91
CA ARG A 19 11.76 1.96 15.33
C ARG A 19 11.61 3.47 15.54
N GLY A 20 10.60 3.86 16.30
CA GLY A 20 10.34 5.25 16.67
C GLY A 20 9.42 6.01 15.70
N GLU A 21 8.85 5.32 14.71
CA GLU A 21 7.81 5.85 13.83
C GLU A 21 6.47 5.19 14.17
N ASN A 22 5.40 5.99 14.15
CA ASN A 22 4.04 5.46 14.23
C ASN A 22 3.50 5.08 12.85
N ASP A 23 4.01 5.73 11.81
CA ASP A 23 3.70 5.33 10.44
C ASP A 23 4.40 4.00 10.10
N GLU A 24 3.76 3.29 9.20
CA GLU A 24 4.30 2.08 8.60
C GLU A 24 4.76 2.33 7.17
N PHE A 25 5.25 1.28 6.51
CA PHE A 25 5.76 1.34 5.15
C PHE A 25 5.32 0.11 4.36
N VAL A 26 5.25 0.27 3.04
CA VAL A 26 4.95 -0.84 2.13
C VAL A 26 5.86 -0.85 0.92
N VAL A 27 6.28 -2.05 0.52
CA VAL A 27 6.98 -2.28 -0.76
C VAL A 27 6.13 -3.18 -1.66
N HIS A 28 5.73 -2.65 -2.81
CA HIS A 28 5.12 -3.44 -3.89
C HIS A 28 6.19 -3.89 -4.88
N THR A 29 6.36 -5.21 -5.04
CA THR A 29 7.49 -5.80 -5.79
C THR A 29 7.12 -6.27 -7.20
N ARG A 30 5.86 -6.11 -7.59
CA ARG A 30 5.38 -6.31 -8.98
C ARG A 30 5.15 -4.95 -9.64
N TYR A 31 5.02 -4.92 -10.97
CA TYR A 31 4.77 -3.64 -11.66
C TYR A 31 3.37 -3.10 -11.30
N PRO A 32 3.20 -1.78 -11.08
CA PRO A 32 4.27 -0.79 -10.87
C PRO A 32 4.94 -0.99 -9.51
N ARG A 33 6.28 -1.07 -9.48
CA ARG A 33 7.04 -1.31 -8.24
C ARG A 33 7.29 0.00 -7.52
N PHE A 34 6.98 0.05 -6.23
CA PHE A 34 7.17 1.24 -5.43
C PHE A 34 7.45 0.91 -3.96
N LEU A 35 8.07 1.88 -3.28
CA LEU A 35 8.02 2.06 -1.84
C LEU A 35 7.02 3.17 -1.55
N ALA A 36 6.21 3.02 -0.50
CA ALA A 36 5.32 4.07 0.00
C ALA A 36 5.28 4.06 1.53
N ARG A 37 4.99 5.22 2.11
CA ARG A 37 4.59 5.36 3.52
C ARG A 37 3.13 4.93 3.64
N LYS A 38 2.83 4.14 4.67
CA LYS A 38 1.47 3.73 5.04
C LYS A 38 1.10 4.44 6.35
N SER A 39 0.07 5.26 6.32
CA SER A 39 -0.41 6.01 7.49
C SER A 39 -1.89 5.73 7.72
N PHE A 40 -2.36 5.97 8.94
CA PHE A 40 -3.73 5.69 9.34
C PHE A 40 -4.37 6.94 9.93
N ASP A 41 -5.59 7.22 9.48
CA ASP A 41 -6.46 8.23 10.06
C ASP A 41 -7.09 7.72 11.36
N ASP A 42 -7.56 8.64 12.20
CA ASP A 42 -8.31 8.32 13.42
C ASP A 42 -9.58 7.48 13.17
N ASN A 43 -10.10 7.49 11.93
CA ASN A 43 -11.27 6.72 11.52
C ASN A 43 -10.94 5.27 11.12
N PHE A 44 -9.66 4.86 11.15
CA PHE A 44 -9.25 3.51 10.80
C PHE A 44 -9.72 2.51 11.87
N THR A 45 -10.57 1.55 11.47
CA THR A 45 -11.09 0.54 12.39
C THR A 45 -10.38 -0.81 12.29
N GLY A 46 -9.64 -1.06 11.21
CA GLY A 46 -9.04 -2.36 10.90
C GLY A 46 -10.06 -3.43 10.48
N GLU A 47 -11.36 -3.11 10.44
CA GLU A 47 -12.40 -4.07 10.08
C GLU A 47 -12.43 -4.36 8.58
N MET A 48 -12.68 -5.62 8.24
CA MET A 48 -12.84 -6.04 6.84
C MET A 48 -14.11 -5.45 6.21
N PRO A 49 -14.02 -4.71 5.09
CA PRO A 49 -15.18 -4.12 4.45
C PRO A 49 -16.05 -5.19 3.79
N ALA A 50 -17.36 -4.95 3.75
CA ALA A 50 -18.31 -5.84 3.08
C ALA A 50 -18.14 -5.88 1.54
N LYS A 51 -17.56 -4.82 0.96
CA LYS A 51 -17.26 -4.70 -0.46
C LYS A 51 -15.74 -4.72 -0.66
N PRO A 52 -15.24 -5.11 -1.84
CA PRO A 52 -13.83 -4.94 -2.18
C PRO A 52 -13.38 -3.49 -1.95
N VAL A 53 -12.12 -3.33 -1.53
CA VAL A 53 -11.51 -2.01 -1.37
C VAL A 53 -11.53 -1.27 -2.71
N ASP A 54 -12.03 -0.04 -2.69
CA ASP A 54 -12.12 0.83 -3.86
C ASP A 54 -11.72 2.25 -3.46
N GLY A 55 -10.41 2.44 -3.26
CA GLY A 55 -9.82 3.72 -2.89
C GLY A 55 -9.61 4.64 -4.08
N GLU A 56 -9.01 5.80 -3.86
CA GLU A 56 -8.77 6.80 -4.89
C GLU A 56 -7.34 7.33 -4.87
N LEU A 57 -6.78 7.57 -6.07
CA LEU A 57 -5.55 8.34 -6.22
C LEU A 57 -5.89 9.82 -6.36
N GLY A 58 -5.16 10.66 -5.64
CA GLY A 58 -5.31 12.10 -5.65
C GLY A 58 -3.98 12.82 -5.48
N GLN A 59 -4.02 14.15 -5.60
CA GLN A 59 -2.90 15.00 -5.22
C GLN A 59 -3.24 15.77 -3.94
N ILE A 60 -2.34 15.74 -2.96
CA ILE A 60 -2.51 16.40 -1.66
C ILE A 60 -1.26 17.20 -1.26
N GLY A 61 -1.43 18.14 -0.35
CA GLY A 61 -0.36 18.93 0.27
C GLY A 61 0.18 20.09 -0.57
N GLU A 62 1.14 20.82 0.01
CA GLU A 62 1.88 21.90 -0.64
C GLU A 62 3.40 21.69 -0.46
N PRO A 63 4.16 21.33 -1.51
CA PRO A 63 3.74 21.14 -2.90
C PRO A 63 2.87 19.89 -3.09
N LEU A 64 2.02 19.90 -4.13
CA LEU A 64 1.14 18.78 -4.48
C LEU A 64 1.95 17.50 -4.74
N ARG A 65 1.60 16.43 -4.02
CA ARG A 65 2.17 15.08 -4.16
C ARG A 65 1.07 14.06 -4.37
N LEU A 66 1.39 12.99 -5.13
CA LEU A 66 0.49 11.87 -5.32
C LEU A 66 0.27 11.14 -4.00
N ALA A 67 -0.98 10.85 -3.67
CA ALA A 67 -1.39 10.04 -2.54
C ALA A 67 -2.54 9.10 -2.94
N TYR A 68 -2.71 8.04 -2.17
CA TYR A 68 -3.83 7.12 -2.26
C TYR A 68 -4.61 7.16 -0.95
N ASP A 69 -5.92 7.32 -1.04
CA ASP A 69 -6.87 7.18 0.06
C ASP A 69 -7.66 5.88 -0.14
N SER A 70 -7.57 4.95 0.81
CA SER A 70 -8.34 3.69 0.76
C SER A 70 -9.84 3.88 0.97
N ARG A 71 -10.26 5.06 1.47
CA ARG A 71 -11.59 5.38 2.03
C ARG A 71 -11.97 4.57 3.27
N LEU A 72 -11.00 3.88 3.85
CA LEU A 72 -11.16 3.05 5.06
C LEU A 72 -10.22 3.51 6.19
N GLY A 73 -9.64 4.71 6.05
CA GLY A 73 -8.71 5.29 7.02
C GLY A 73 -7.24 4.94 6.77
N LEU A 74 -6.91 4.02 5.86
CA LEU A 74 -5.53 3.76 5.42
C LEU A 74 -5.15 4.67 4.25
N TRP A 75 -3.99 5.31 4.33
CA TRP A 75 -3.41 6.12 3.27
C TRP A 75 -2.06 5.57 2.80
N LEU A 76 -1.77 5.72 1.51
CA LEU A 76 -0.43 5.52 0.97
C LEU A 76 0.10 6.81 0.35
N SER A 77 1.29 7.23 0.77
CA SER A 77 1.91 8.49 0.34
C SER A 77 3.42 8.33 0.13
N ASP A 78 4.10 9.42 -0.23
CA ASP A 78 5.55 9.44 -0.46
C ASP A 78 6.03 8.38 -1.48
N PHE A 79 5.26 8.16 -2.55
CA PHE A 79 5.58 7.14 -3.56
C PHE A 79 6.97 7.32 -4.18
N ILE A 80 7.82 6.30 -4.03
CA ILE A 80 9.11 6.18 -4.70
C ILE A 80 9.04 5.02 -5.69
N MET A 81 9.00 5.35 -6.98
CA MET A 81 8.98 4.35 -8.05
C MET A 81 10.34 3.67 -8.19
N LEU A 82 10.33 2.33 -8.12
CA LEU A 82 11.53 1.48 -8.17
C LEU A 82 11.81 0.94 -9.57
N ASP A 83 10.83 1.10 -10.45
CA ASP A 83 10.84 0.88 -11.89
C ASP A 83 11.53 2.03 -12.62
N ASN A 84 12.53 1.73 -13.46
CA ASN A 84 13.24 2.75 -14.25
C ASN A 84 12.53 3.07 -15.57
N ASN A 85 11.56 2.25 -15.99
CA ASN A 85 10.81 2.50 -17.22
C ASN A 85 9.82 3.63 -16.98
N LYS A 86 9.80 4.59 -17.91
CA LYS A 86 8.74 5.60 -17.93
C LYS A 86 7.44 4.94 -18.40
N PRO A 87 6.30 5.20 -17.76
CA PRO A 87 5.02 4.71 -18.25
C PRO A 87 4.74 5.30 -19.63
N GLU A 88 4.34 4.44 -20.58
CA GLU A 88 3.99 4.85 -21.95
C GLU A 88 2.63 5.55 -21.97
N ASN A 89 1.69 5.08 -21.16
CA ASN A 89 0.38 5.68 -20.93
C ASN A 89 0.20 5.97 -19.45
N MET A 90 -0.05 7.23 -19.10
CA MET A 90 -0.21 7.66 -17.73
C MET A 90 -1.53 7.17 -17.10
N GLU A 91 -2.61 7.10 -17.88
CA GLU A 91 -3.91 6.64 -17.41
C GLU A 91 -3.86 5.15 -17.02
N ASP A 92 -3.30 4.32 -17.90
CA ASP A 92 -3.10 2.89 -17.64
C ASP A 92 -2.20 2.67 -16.42
N TRP A 93 -1.15 3.50 -16.28
CA TRP A 93 -0.24 3.41 -15.14
C TRP A 93 -0.92 3.80 -13.83
N LEU A 94 -1.72 4.87 -13.83
CA LEU A 94 -2.51 5.28 -12.66
C LEU A 94 -3.55 4.21 -12.29
N GLY A 95 -4.22 3.61 -13.27
CA GLY A 95 -5.14 2.49 -13.05
C GLY A 95 -4.46 1.28 -12.40
N GLN A 96 -3.27 0.91 -12.89
CA GLN A 96 -2.48 -0.19 -12.31
C GLN A 96 -1.93 0.14 -10.92
N LEU A 97 -1.53 1.39 -10.69
CA LEU A 97 -1.09 1.86 -9.37
C LEU A 97 -2.23 1.79 -8.36
N LYS A 98 -3.42 2.33 -8.70
CA LYS A 98 -4.62 2.25 -7.85
C LYS A 98 -4.94 0.80 -7.51
N ALA A 99 -4.97 -0.09 -8.51
CA ALA A 99 -5.23 -1.52 -8.28
C ALA A 99 -4.16 -2.22 -7.43
N ALA A 100 -2.91 -1.75 -7.43
CA ALA A 100 -1.89 -2.22 -6.50
C ALA A 100 -2.16 -1.70 -5.08
N CYS A 101 -2.52 -0.42 -4.92
CA CYS A 101 -2.88 0.17 -3.64
C CYS A 101 -4.12 -0.48 -3.00
N ASP A 102 -5.18 -0.74 -3.79
CA ASP A 102 -6.39 -1.43 -3.29
C ASP A 102 -6.07 -2.82 -2.75
N ARG A 103 -5.17 -3.56 -3.43
CA ARG A 103 -4.69 -4.87 -2.96
C ARG A 103 -3.86 -4.77 -1.69
N ILE A 104 -3.00 -3.76 -1.59
CA ILE A 104 -2.21 -3.52 -0.37
C ILE A 104 -3.12 -3.23 0.81
N ALA A 105 -4.10 -2.37 0.65
CA ALA A 105 -5.04 -2.04 1.72
C ALA A 105 -5.83 -3.28 2.16
N ALA A 106 -6.27 -4.13 1.24
CA ALA A 106 -6.95 -5.38 1.57
C ALA A 106 -6.01 -6.38 2.30
N ASP A 107 -4.76 -6.52 1.85
CA ASP A 107 -3.75 -7.39 2.49
C ASP A 107 -3.43 -6.91 3.92
N ASP A 108 -3.45 -5.60 4.14
CA ASP A 108 -3.22 -4.98 5.45
C ASP A 108 -4.34 -5.25 6.45
N LEU A 109 -5.60 -5.21 5.99
CA LEU A 109 -6.74 -5.54 6.83
C LEU A 109 -6.73 -7.02 7.24
N MET A 110 -6.30 -7.92 6.35
CA MET A 110 -6.08 -9.33 6.69
C MET A 110 -4.98 -9.49 7.74
N LEU A 111 -3.88 -8.72 7.63
CA LEU A 111 -2.80 -8.74 8.61
C LEU A 111 -3.28 -8.30 10.00
N ASN A 112 -4.16 -7.29 10.07
CA ASN A 112 -4.77 -6.85 11.33
C ASN A 112 -5.72 -7.90 11.92
N GLU A 113 -6.48 -8.62 11.08
CA GLU A 113 -7.32 -9.74 11.52
C GLU A 113 -6.48 -10.88 12.10
N ASP A 114 -5.38 -11.24 11.43
CA ASP A 114 -4.43 -12.25 11.91
C ASP A 114 -3.80 -11.83 13.26
N ALA A 115 -3.42 -10.56 13.41
CA ALA A 115 -2.87 -10.03 14.66
C ALA A 115 -3.90 -10.09 15.80
N ALA A 116 -5.14 -9.67 15.56
CA ALA A 116 -6.22 -9.72 16.55
C ALA A 116 -6.60 -11.16 16.93
N ALA A 117 -6.57 -12.09 15.98
CA ALA A 117 -6.86 -13.50 16.23
C ALA A 117 -5.83 -14.18 17.14
N LEU A 118 -4.56 -13.73 17.09
CA LEU A 118 -3.50 -14.25 17.95
C LEU A 118 -3.64 -13.80 19.41
N GLU A 119 -4.27 -12.65 19.68
CA GLU A 119 -4.55 -12.20 21.06
C GLU A 119 -5.62 -13.06 21.76
N GLY A 120 -6.48 -13.74 20.99
CA GLY A 120 -7.51 -14.64 21.51
C GLY A 120 -7.03 -16.06 21.85
N TRP A 121 -5.72 -16.35 21.75
CA TRP A 121 -5.13 -17.68 21.99
C TRP A 121 -4.45 -17.84 23.36
N ASP A 122 -4.42 -16.79 24.18
CA ASP A 122 -3.78 -16.79 25.51
C ASP A 122 -4.74 -17.11 26.69
N ASP A 123 -5.98 -17.54 26.44
CA ASP A 123 -6.97 -17.96 27.47
C ASP A 123 -7.18 -19.49 27.58
#